data_AF-A0A9Q4A1E8-F1
#
_entry.id   AF-A0A9Q4A1E8-F1
#
_cell.length_a   1.000
_cell.length_b   1.000
_cell.length_c   1.000
_cell.angle_alpha   90.00
_cell.angle_beta   90.00
_cell.angle_gamma   90.00
#
_symmetry.space_group_name_H-M   'P 1'
#
loop_
_entity.id
_entity.type
_entity.pdbx_description
1 polymer ?
#
loop_
_entity_poly.entity_id
_entity_poly.type
_entity_poly.pdbx_seq_one_letter_code
_entity_poly.pdbx_strand_id
1 'polypeptide(L)'
;MIRTFYDEMYDAGGVVRPHYREFARWLGDTPPELLAQRRREADLLFHRAGITFTLYGDEQGTERLIPFDTIPRSIPASEWRIVERGCIQRVKALNMFLADLYHDQRIIKAGIIPAEQVLANEQYQ
;
A
#
# COMPACT_ATOMS: atom_id res chain seq x y z
N MET A 1 14.26 -22.63 10.12
CA MET A 1 14.65 -21.82 8.93
C MET A 1 14.67 -20.37 9.38
N ILE A 2 15.83 -19.73 9.49
CA ILE A 2 15.93 -18.32 9.92
C ILE A 2 15.38 -17.47 8.77
N ARG A 3 14.31 -16.70 9.00
CA ARG A 3 13.74 -15.82 7.97
C ARG A 3 14.67 -14.62 7.76
N THR A 4 15.10 -14.39 6.52
CA THR A 4 16.05 -13.32 6.13
C THR A 4 15.43 -11.94 5.94
N PHE A 5 14.11 -11.81 6.14
CA PHE A 5 13.35 -10.57 5.92
C PHE A 5 12.32 -10.35 7.05
N TYR A 6 11.90 -9.10 7.23
CA TYR A 6 10.86 -8.75 8.20
C TYR A 6 9.54 -9.40 7.80
N ASP A 7 8.93 -10.14 8.73
CA ASP A 7 7.62 -10.74 8.56
C ASP A 7 6.61 -10.10 9.51
N GLU A 8 5.42 -9.86 8.99
CA GLU A 8 4.32 -9.20 9.69
C GLU A 8 3.70 -10.09 10.75
N MET A 9 3.66 -11.40 10.53
CA MET A 9 3.05 -12.36 11.44
C MET A 9 4.05 -12.95 12.43
N TYR A 10 5.28 -13.20 11.99
CA TYR A 10 6.34 -13.84 12.77
C TYR A 10 7.51 -12.89 13.05
N ASP A 11 8.08 -12.98 14.25
CA ASP A 11 9.33 -12.30 14.56
C ASP A 11 10.57 -13.06 14.07
N ALA A 12 11.76 -12.52 14.31
CA ALA A 12 13.03 -13.12 13.90
C ALA A 12 13.29 -14.49 14.54
N GLY A 13 12.66 -14.79 15.70
CA GLY A 13 12.72 -16.09 16.36
C GLY A 13 11.68 -17.09 15.86
N GLY A 14 10.80 -16.69 14.92
CA GLY A 14 9.70 -17.50 14.43
C GLY A 14 8.48 -17.51 15.37
N VAL A 15 8.41 -16.58 16.32
CA VAL A 15 7.28 -16.47 17.25
C VAL A 15 6.21 -15.55 16.65
N VAL A 16 4.93 -15.92 16.78
CA VAL A 16 3.82 -15.10 16.30
C VAL A 16 3.73 -13.80 17.09
N ARG A 17 3.72 -12.68 16.37
CA ARG A 17 3.62 -11.33 16.94
C ARG A 17 2.26 -11.13 17.65
N PRO A 18 2.20 -10.33 18.73
CA PRO A 18 0.99 -10.21 19.54
C PRO A 18 -0.29 -9.88 18.78
N HIS A 19 -0.23 -8.95 17.81
CA HIS A 19 -1.38 -8.51 17.02
C HIS A 19 -1.85 -9.52 15.98
N TYR A 20 -1.09 -10.61 15.76
CA TYR A 20 -1.45 -11.72 14.88
C TYR A 20 -1.88 -12.98 15.62
N ARG A 21 -1.75 -13.06 16.96
CA ARG A 21 -1.97 -14.32 17.71
C ARG A 21 -3.35 -14.94 17.52
N GLU A 22 -4.40 -14.13 17.63
CA GLU A 22 -5.77 -14.63 17.47
C GLU A 22 -6.04 -15.04 16.02
N PHE A 23 -5.53 -14.28 15.04
CA PHE A 23 -5.60 -14.65 13.63
C PHE A 23 -4.82 -15.94 13.33
N ALA A 24 -3.64 -16.11 13.91
CA ALA A 24 -2.82 -17.31 13.75
C ALA A 24 -3.51 -18.56 14.30
N ARG A 25 -4.16 -18.43 15.46
CA ARG A 25 -4.95 -19.51 16.06
C ARG A 25 -6.12 -19.88 15.15
N TRP A 26 -6.92 -18.88 14.75
CA TRP A 26 -8.03 -19.09 13.83
C TRP A 26 -7.58 -19.74 12.51
N LEU A 27 -6.47 -19.27 11.93
CA LEU A 27 -5.92 -19.81 10.69
C LEU A 27 -5.47 -21.26 10.85
N GLY A 28 -4.85 -21.61 11.98
CA GLY A 28 -4.44 -23.00 12.28
C GLY A 28 -5.60 -23.95 12.52
N ASP A 29 -6.71 -23.44 13.08
CA ASP A 29 -7.93 -24.22 13.33
C ASP A 29 -8.85 -24.29 12.10
N THR A 30 -8.59 -23.49 11.07
CA THR A 30 -9.45 -23.39 9.88
C THR A 30 -9.09 -24.46 8.84
N PRO A 31 -10.06 -25.27 8.38
CA PRO A 31 -9.83 -26.25 7.31
C PRO A 31 -9.38 -25.58 6.00
N PRO A 32 -8.39 -26.15 5.29
CA PRO A 32 -7.92 -25.62 4.00
C PRO A 32 -9.02 -25.44 2.96
N GLU A 33 -10.03 -26.32 2.98
CA GLU A 33 -11.18 -26.30 2.08
C GLU A 33 -12.04 -25.05 2.29
N LEU A 34 -12.17 -24.61 3.55
CA LEU A 34 -12.91 -23.41 3.89
C LEU A 34 -12.18 -22.16 3.40
N LEU A 35 -10.85 -22.10 3.53
CA LEU A 35 -10.05 -21.00 2.97
C LEU A 35 -10.16 -20.94 1.45
N ALA A 36 -10.07 -22.10 0.78
CA ALA A 36 -10.23 -22.19 -0.67
C ALA A 36 -11.64 -21.76 -1.11
N GLN A 37 -12.68 -22.10 -0.33
CA GLN A 37 -14.03 -21.62 -0.58
C GLN A 37 -14.13 -20.10 -0.43
N ARG A 38 -13.59 -19.52 0.65
CA ARG A 38 -13.59 -18.06 0.87
C ARG A 38 -12.87 -17.30 -0.24
N ARG A 39 -11.78 -17.86 -0.76
CA ARG A 39 -11.06 -17.30 -1.90
C ARG A 39 -11.95 -17.29 -3.16
N ARG A 40 -12.61 -18.40 -3.49
CA ARG A 40 -13.55 -18.46 -4.63
C ARG A 40 -14.73 -17.49 -4.46
N GLU A 41 -15.27 -17.37 -3.25
CA GLU A 41 -16.34 -16.42 -2.94
C GLU A 41 -15.86 -14.97 -3.14
N ALA A 42 -14.65 -14.63 -2.69
CA ALA A 42 -14.05 -13.32 -2.93
C ALA A 42 -13.87 -13.06 -4.43
N ASP A 43 -13.28 -14.00 -5.19
CA ASP A 43 -13.09 -13.84 -6.64
C ASP A 43 -14.42 -13.55 -7.37
N LEU A 44 -15.49 -14.26 -7.00
CA LEU A 44 -16.84 -14.03 -7.55
C LEU A 44 -17.40 -12.66 -7.17
N LEU A 45 -17.15 -12.20 -5.94
CA LEU A 45 -17.59 -10.87 -5.48
C LEU A 45 -16.86 -9.76 -6.25
N PHE A 46 -15.54 -9.88 -6.43
CA PHE A 46 -14.76 -8.93 -7.22
C PHE A 46 -15.22 -8.88 -8.68
N HIS A 47 -15.52 -10.04 -9.28
CA HIS A 47 -16.07 -10.11 -10.63
C HIS A 47 -17.47 -9.50 -10.74
N ARG A 48 -18.36 -9.73 -9.77
CA ARG A 48 -19.70 -9.14 -9.77
C ARG A 48 -19.71 -7.65 -9.51
N ALA A 49 -18.79 -7.17 -8.67
CA ALA A 49 -18.65 -5.75 -8.37
C ALA A 49 -17.98 -4.95 -9.49
N GLY A 50 -17.51 -5.62 -10.56
CA GLY A 50 -16.80 -4.96 -11.65
C GLY A 50 -15.47 -4.34 -11.21
N ILE A 51 -14.85 -4.88 -10.16
CA ILE A 51 -13.53 -4.42 -9.68
C ILE A 51 -12.48 -5.05 -10.60
N THR A 52 -12.35 -4.49 -11.79
CA THR A 52 -11.37 -4.88 -12.81
C THR A 52 -10.29 -3.80 -12.92
N PHE A 53 -9.10 -4.19 -13.40
CA PHE A 53 -8.07 -3.24 -13.80
C PHE A 53 -7.71 -3.46 -15.26
N THR A 54 -7.45 -2.35 -15.95
CA THR A 54 -6.99 -2.36 -17.33
C THR A 54 -5.47 -2.43 -17.36
N LEU A 55 -4.92 -3.46 -18.00
CA LEU A 55 -3.51 -3.49 -18.33
C LEU A 55 -3.27 -2.58 -19.53
N TYR A 56 -2.58 -1.46 -19.33
CA TYR A 56 -2.07 -0.66 -20.43
C TYR A 56 -0.85 -1.37 -21.02
N GLY A 57 -0.99 -1.97 -22.21
CA GLY A 57 0.13 -2.59 -22.92
C GLY A 57 -0.21 -3.75 -23.86
N ASP A 58 -1.35 -4.41 -23.69
CA ASP A 58 -1.86 -5.39 -24.66
C ASP A 58 -2.88 -4.70 -25.59
N GLU A 59 -2.73 -4.87 -26.90
CA GLU A 59 -3.61 -4.31 -27.95
C GLU A 59 -5.09 -4.75 -27.84
N GLN A 60 -5.39 -5.66 -26.90
CA GLN A 60 -6.72 -6.05 -26.49
C GLN A 60 -6.84 -5.70 -25.01
N GLY A 61 -7.58 -4.62 -24.70
CA GLY A 61 -7.91 -4.19 -23.34
C GLY A 61 -8.59 -5.28 -22.52
N THR A 62 -7.82 -6.27 -22.10
CA THR A 62 -8.28 -7.46 -21.42
C THR A 62 -8.42 -7.08 -19.96
N GLU A 63 -9.65 -6.81 -19.55
CA GLU A 63 -9.96 -6.60 -18.14
C GLU A 63 -9.56 -7.83 -17.34
N ARG A 64 -8.73 -7.60 -16.31
CA ARG A 64 -8.35 -8.63 -15.33
C ARG A 64 -8.92 -8.27 -13.97
N LEU A 65 -9.31 -9.29 -13.21
CA LEU A 65 -9.71 -9.09 -11.82
C LEU A 65 -8.51 -8.68 -10.99
N ILE A 66 -8.68 -7.68 -10.13
CA ILE A 66 -7.65 -7.34 -9.14
C ILE A 66 -7.42 -8.57 -8.24
N PRO A 67 -6.18 -9.09 -8.14
CA PRO A 67 -5.92 -10.23 -7.28
C PRO A 67 -6.18 -9.85 -5.83
N PHE A 68 -6.96 -10.67 -5.15
CA PHE A 68 -7.33 -10.46 -3.75
C PHE A 68 -6.69 -11.52 -2.85
N ASP A 69 -6.10 -11.08 -1.74
CA ASP A 69 -5.60 -11.96 -0.68
C ASP A 69 -6.57 -11.98 0.49
N THR A 70 -7.00 -13.17 0.90
CA THR A 70 -7.88 -13.40 2.05
C THR A 70 -7.16 -13.23 3.39
N ILE A 71 -5.84 -13.23 3.40
CA ILE A 71 -5.01 -13.05 4.60
C ILE A 71 -4.79 -11.54 4.83
N PRO A 72 -5.31 -10.96 5.92
CA PRO A 72 -5.18 -9.54 6.16
C PRO A 72 -3.77 -9.13 6.60
N ARG A 73 -3.35 -7.95 6.18
CA ARG A 73 -2.24 -7.22 6.79
C ARG A 73 -2.75 -6.46 8.02
N SER A 74 -2.62 -7.07 9.20
CA SER A 74 -3.02 -6.46 10.47
C SER A 74 -1.98 -5.42 10.89
N ILE A 75 -2.42 -4.17 11.11
CA ILE A 75 -1.55 -3.08 11.57
C ILE A 75 -2.02 -2.64 12.95
N PRO A 76 -1.17 -2.70 13.99
CA PRO A 76 -1.52 -2.18 15.31
C PRO A 76 -1.91 -0.70 15.28
N ALA A 77 -2.92 -0.31 16.04
CA ALA A 77 -3.38 1.07 16.09
C ALA A 77 -2.28 2.07 16.48
N SER A 78 -1.33 1.67 17.33
CA SER A 78 -0.17 2.49 17.68
C SER A 78 0.74 2.78 16.48
N GLU A 79 0.96 1.78 15.63
CA GLU A 79 1.76 1.91 14.41
C GLU A 79 1.01 2.71 13.36
N TRP A 80 -0.29 2.42 13.17
CA TRP A 80 -1.13 3.15 12.22
C TRP A 80 -1.16 4.65 12.52
N ARG A 81 -1.28 5.06 13.79
CA ARG A 81 -1.23 6.48 14.17
C ARG A 81 0.08 7.17 13.77
N ILE A 82 1.19 6.45 13.72
CA ILE A 82 2.48 7.02 13.28
C ILE A 82 2.47 7.18 11.77
N VAL A 83 2.05 6.14 11.05
CA VAL A 83 1.94 6.15 9.58
C VAL A 83 0.99 7.25 9.11
N GLU A 84 -0.22 7.31 9.68
CA GLU A 84 -1.24 8.31 9.38
C GLU A 84 -0.72 9.74 9.55
N ARG A 85 -0.13 10.06 10.71
CA ARG A 85 0.44 11.39 10.95
C ARG A 85 1.56 11.72 9.95
N GLY A 86 2.43 10.76 9.65
CA GLY A 86 3.51 10.93 8.67
C GLY A 86 2.97 11.17 7.26
N CYS A 87 1.95 10.42 6.84
CA CYS A 87 1.27 10.59 5.55
C CYS A 87 0.61 11.98 5.45
N ILE A 88 -0.15 12.40 6.48
CA ILE A 88 -0.80 13.71 6.51
C ILE A 88 0.24 14.84 6.43
N GLN A 89 1.30 14.75 7.24
CA GLN A 89 2.39 15.72 7.21
C GLN A 89 3.03 15.81 5.82
N ARG A 90 3.35 14.66 5.21
CA ARG A 90 4.01 14.59 3.90
C ARG A 90 3.12 15.15 2.80
N VAL A 91 1.85 14.77 2.75
CA VAL A 91 0.90 15.29 1.75
C VAL A 91 0.72 16.80 1.90
N LYS A 92 0.64 17.32 3.13
CA LYS A 92 0.57 18.76 3.37
C LYS A 92 1.80 19.48 2.82
N ALA A 93 3.00 18.96 3.09
CA ALA A 93 4.24 19.54 2.58
C ALA A 93 4.30 19.50 1.05
N LEU A 94 3.89 18.39 0.42
CA LEU A 94 3.85 18.25 -1.04
C LEU A 94 2.86 19.23 -1.68
N ASN A 95 1.67 19.40 -1.11
CA ASN A 95 0.69 20.37 -1.62
C ASN A 95 1.20 21.82 -1.49
N MET A 96 1.84 22.16 -0.37
CA MET A 96 2.47 23.48 -0.20
C MET A 96 3.64 23.70 -1.15
N PHE A 97 4.44 22.65 -1.39
CA PHE A 97 5.54 22.69 -2.35
C PHE A 97 5.03 22.94 -3.77
N LEU A 98 4.04 22.18 -4.24
CA LEU A 98 3.42 22.38 -5.55
C LEU A 98 2.83 23.80 -5.67
N ALA A 99 2.09 24.25 -4.65
CA ALA A 99 1.54 25.60 -4.64
C ALA A 99 2.65 26.68 -4.72
N ASP A 100 3.75 26.51 -4.00
CA ASP A 100 4.88 27.45 -4.05
C ASP A 100 5.54 27.45 -5.43
N LEU A 101 5.79 26.29 -6.03
CA LEU A 101 6.44 26.17 -7.33
C LEU A 101 5.66 26.86 -8.46
N TYR A 102 4.34 26.73 -8.47
CA TYR A 102 3.47 27.34 -9.48
C TYR A 102 3.15 28.82 -9.22
N HIS A 103 3.69 29.40 -8.15
CA HIS A 103 3.46 30.81 -7.79
C HIS A 103 4.77 31.50 -7.43
N ASP A 104 5.02 31.70 -6.13
CA ASP A 104 6.07 32.59 -5.64
C ASP A 104 7.48 31.97 -5.69
N GLN A 105 7.59 30.65 -5.89
CA GLN A 105 8.85 29.88 -5.96
C GLN A 105 9.81 30.20 -4.81
N ARG A 106 9.28 30.39 -3.60
CA ARG A 106 10.05 30.81 -2.42
C ARG A 106 11.10 29.77 -2.07
N ILE A 107 10.81 28.48 -2.21
CA ILE A 107 11.73 27.39 -1.88
C ILE A 107 12.96 27.36 -2.81
N ILE A 108 12.79 27.77 -4.07
CA ILE A 108 13.89 27.91 -5.04
C ILE A 108 14.67 29.19 -4.74
N LYS A 109 13.97 30.32 -4.54
CA LYS A 109 14.60 31.61 -4.19
C LYS A 109 15.39 31.54 -2.89
N ALA A 110 14.97 30.69 -1.95
CA ALA A 110 15.68 30.42 -0.69
C ALA A 110 16.87 29.44 -0.86
N GLY A 111 17.08 28.87 -2.05
CA GLY A 111 18.18 27.95 -2.34
C GLY A 111 18.04 26.57 -1.70
N ILE A 112 16.86 26.21 -1.18
CA ILE A 112 16.64 24.90 -0.54
C ILE A 112 16.52 23.81 -1.60
N ILE A 113 15.82 24.11 -2.71
CA ILE A 113 15.69 23.22 -3.87
C ILE A 113 16.30 23.92 -5.09
N PRO A 114 17.28 23.30 -5.79
CA PRO A 114 17.85 23.87 -7.00
C PRO A 114 16.81 24.01 -8.11
N ALA A 115 16.84 25.14 -8.83
CA ALA A 115 15.88 25.44 -9.89
C ALA A 115 15.92 24.40 -11.01
N GLU A 116 17.11 23.92 -11.37
CA GLU A 116 17.29 22.92 -12.44
C GLU A 116 16.64 21.57 -12.13
N GLN A 117 16.44 21.20 -10.86
CA GLN A 117 15.78 19.94 -10.49
C GLN A 117 14.27 19.99 -10.75
N VAL A 118 13.70 21.19 -10.82
CA VAL A 118 12.26 21.40 -10.98
C VAL A 118 11.94 21.93 -12.37
N LEU A 119 12.51 23.06 -12.75
CA LEU A 119 12.12 23.81 -13.94
C LEU A 119 12.56 23.13 -15.26
N ALA A 120 13.54 22.24 -15.21
CA ALA A 120 13.96 21.44 -16.37
C ALA A 120 13.29 20.06 -16.41
N ASN A 121 12.42 19.75 -15.46
CA ASN A 121 11.73 18.47 -15.40
C ASN A 121 10.53 18.48 -16.36
N GLU A 122 10.40 17.47 -17.22
CA GLU A 122 9.30 17.36 -18.19
C GLU A 122 7.90 17.30 -17.54
N GLN A 123 7.82 16.90 -16.27
CA GLN A 123 6.57 16.86 -15.50
C GLN A 123 6.15 18.24 -14.98
N TYR A 124 7.04 19.24 -15.03
CA TYR A 124 6.72 20.62 -14.69
C TYR A 124 6.16 21.32 -15.92
N GLN A 125 4.91 21.78 -15.83
CA GLN A 125 4.12 22.37 -16.92
C GLN A 125 3.76 23.83 -16.62
#